data_AF-A0A962GUR6-F1
#
_entry.id   AF-A0A962GUR6-F1
#
_cell.length_a   1.000
_cell.length_b   1.000
_cell.length_c   1.000
_cell.angle_alpha   90.00
_cell.angle_beta   90.00
_cell.angle_gamma   90.00
#
_symmetry.space_group_name_H-M   'P 1'
#
loop_
_entity.id
_entity.type
_entity.pdbx_description
1 polymer ?
#
loop_
_entity_poly.entity_id
_entity_poly.type
_entity_poly.pdbx_seq_one_letter_code
_entity_poly.pdbx_strand_id
1 'polypeptide(L)'
;GVETYPVIMTIPNANSGHTKPESGWPIVVFQHGITRNRTDMLAIADTMASVGYAVIAQDLALHGVTDTTNPFYVGGDNPLAALARERTFDLDFVDNATGTAGSDGIIDGSATHFINLANLLVSRDNVRQGVADLFTLTDTIPFMDYTGDGLPDFDGSRIAFVSQSLGSITGTMYLALEENVTTGVLSVGGGGIAKLLDGSPAFGPRIRAGLQAAGLTPGTALYEQFMTITQTVIDAGDPINYAPLTAANNNILFHEVLGDQVITNTVPGAPLSGTEPIIAAMGLPAISSTTANPEGLDGVVRFTAGDHGSLLDPTASFAATVEMQSQMASMVVTAGTTVVVTDTSVVQGQ
;
A
#
# COMPACT_ATOMS: atom_id res chain seq x y z
N GLY A 1 -7.98 8.36 -22.30
CA GLY A 1 -9.06 9.32 -22.04
C GLY A 1 -8.82 9.95 -20.68
N VAL A 2 -9.69 10.86 -20.25
CA VAL A 2 -9.75 11.28 -18.84
C VAL A 2 -10.56 10.22 -18.10
N GLU A 3 -10.07 9.80 -16.94
CA GLU A 3 -10.77 8.84 -16.08
C GLU A 3 -11.13 9.48 -14.74
N THR A 4 -12.37 9.25 -14.30
CA THR A 4 -12.87 9.71 -13.00
C THR A 4 -13.27 8.47 -12.22
N TYR A 5 -12.70 8.33 -11.03
CA TYR A 5 -12.87 7.18 -10.17
C TYR A 5 -13.13 7.65 -8.73
N PRO A 6 -13.81 6.84 -7.91
CA PRO A 6 -14.16 7.24 -6.56
C PRO A 6 -12.96 7.23 -5.61
N VAL A 7 -13.01 8.14 -4.66
CA VAL A 7 -12.21 8.13 -3.44
C VAL A 7 -13.14 7.93 -2.25
N ILE A 8 -12.60 7.47 -1.12
CA ILE A 8 -13.30 7.47 0.17
C ILE A 8 -12.48 8.31 1.14
N MET A 9 -13.17 9.04 2.01
CA MET A 9 -12.55 9.89 3.02
C MET A 9 -13.29 9.79 4.37
N THR A 10 -12.54 9.82 5.46
CA THR A 10 -13.07 9.95 6.83
C THR A 10 -12.57 11.22 7.48
N ILE A 11 -13.45 11.92 8.19
CA ILE A 11 -13.16 13.17 8.92
C ILE A 11 -13.34 12.92 10.43
N PRO A 12 -12.44 13.43 11.30
CA PRO A 12 -12.65 13.37 12.74
C PRO A 12 -13.98 14.04 13.14
N ASN A 13 -14.79 13.33 13.93
CA ASN A 13 -16.05 13.86 14.46
C ASN A 13 -15.88 14.36 15.90
N ALA A 14 -16.95 14.88 16.51
CA ALA A 14 -16.91 15.40 17.89
C ALA A 14 -16.47 14.35 18.94
N ASN A 15 -16.67 13.05 18.70
CA ASN A 15 -16.25 11.99 19.64
C ASN A 15 -14.75 11.74 19.60
N SER A 16 -14.04 12.22 18.56
CA SER A 16 -12.58 12.14 18.49
C SER A 16 -11.86 13.04 19.49
N GLY A 17 -12.55 14.06 20.04
CA GLY A 17 -11.96 15.08 20.89
C GLY A 17 -11.21 16.18 20.12
N HIS A 18 -11.23 16.15 18.78
CA HIS A 18 -10.59 17.13 17.91
C HIS A 18 -11.60 17.98 17.13
N THR A 19 -11.20 19.20 16.82
CA THR A 19 -11.96 20.14 15.98
C THR A 19 -11.10 20.60 14.81
N LYS A 20 -11.71 20.87 13.64
CA LYS A 20 -10.99 21.30 12.44
C LYS A 20 -10.11 22.52 12.77
N PRO A 21 -8.78 22.46 12.57
CA PRO A 21 -7.90 23.61 12.70
C PRO A 21 -8.27 24.73 11.72
N GLU A 22 -7.85 25.97 12.02
CA GLU A 22 -8.06 27.10 11.09
C GLU A 22 -7.37 26.88 9.73
N SER A 23 -6.25 26.14 9.69
CA SER A 23 -5.56 25.77 8.46
C SER A 23 -6.20 24.61 7.69
N GLY A 24 -7.28 24.01 8.21
CA GLY A 24 -7.88 22.79 7.68
C GLY A 24 -7.43 21.53 8.43
N TRP A 25 -8.07 20.40 8.15
CA TRP A 25 -7.67 19.11 8.72
C TRP A 25 -6.31 18.66 8.16
N PRO A 26 -5.36 18.23 9.01
CA PRO A 26 -4.25 17.43 8.52
C PRO A 26 -4.79 16.08 8.05
N ILE A 27 -4.12 15.46 7.08
CA ILE A 27 -4.68 14.31 6.35
C ILE A 27 -3.64 13.23 6.07
N VAL A 28 -4.10 11.98 6.17
CA VAL A 28 -3.34 10.80 5.73
C VAL A 28 -3.87 10.33 4.39
N VAL A 29 -2.99 10.18 3.42
CA VAL A 29 -3.25 9.38 2.21
C VAL A 29 -2.95 7.92 2.53
N PHE A 30 -3.96 7.06 2.38
CA PHE A 30 -3.84 5.62 2.58
C PHE A 30 -3.83 4.86 1.24
N GLN A 31 -2.88 3.94 1.06
CA GLN A 31 -2.84 3.04 -0.10
C GLN A 31 -2.94 1.56 0.29
N HIS A 32 -3.93 0.88 -0.28
CA HIS A 32 -4.27 -0.53 0.00
C HIS A 32 -3.31 -1.55 -0.67
N GLY A 33 -3.41 -2.81 -0.25
CA GLY A 33 -2.66 -3.95 -0.81
C GLY A 33 -3.29 -4.56 -2.08
N ILE A 34 -2.59 -5.53 -2.71
CA ILE A 34 -2.93 -6.03 -4.06
C ILE A 34 -4.34 -6.62 -4.19
N THR A 35 -4.81 -7.48 -3.29
CA THR A 35 -6.15 -8.09 -3.44
C THR A 35 -7.29 -7.26 -2.83
N ARG A 36 -7.00 -5.99 -2.51
CA ARG A 36 -7.85 -5.14 -1.66
C ARG A 36 -8.30 -3.90 -2.43
N ASN A 37 -8.93 -2.96 -1.75
CA ASN A 37 -9.46 -1.72 -2.35
C ASN A 37 -9.43 -0.58 -1.33
N ARG A 38 -9.82 0.63 -1.74
CA ARG A 38 -9.82 1.84 -0.89
C ARG A 38 -10.51 1.69 0.47
N THR A 39 -11.47 0.77 0.63
CA THR A 39 -12.18 0.62 1.91
C THR A 39 -11.31 0.10 3.05
N ASP A 40 -10.12 -0.46 2.75
CA ASP A 40 -9.14 -0.86 3.76
C ASP A 40 -8.70 0.31 4.67
N MET A 41 -8.79 1.57 4.20
CA MET A 41 -8.45 2.73 5.04
C MET A 41 -9.33 2.84 6.29
N LEU A 42 -10.53 2.26 6.27
CA LEU A 42 -11.48 2.32 7.39
C LEU A 42 -10.90 1.64 8.63
N ALA A 43 -9.99 0.69 8.47
CA ALA A 43 -9.33 0.00 9.58
C ALA A 43 -8.37 0.90 10.39
N ILE A 44 -7.93 2.03 9.82
CA ILE A 44 -7.06 3.01 10.50
C ILE A 44 -7.77 4.33 10.83
N ALA A 45 -9.02 4.50 10.37
CA ALA A 45 -9.75 5.75 10.46
C ALA A 45 -9.95 6.23 11.91
N ASP A 46 -10.34 5.33 12.82
CA ASP A 46 -10.53 5.69 14.23
C ASP A 46 -9.21 6.07 14.92
N THR A 47 -8.12 5.36 14.62
CA THR A 47 -6.79 5.68 15.16
C THR A 47 -6.32 7.04 14.66
N MET A 48 -6.46 7.34 13.38
CA MET A 48 -6.09 8.65 12.84
C MET A 48 -7.00 9.77 13.36
N ALA A 49 -8.30 9.51 13.48
CA ALA A 49 -9.24 10.47 14.08
C ALA A 49 -8.87 10.77 15.54
N SER A 50 -8.40 9.77 16.31
CA SER A 50 -7.97 9.97 17.71
C SER A 50 -6.77 10.92 17.86
N VAL A 51 -6.00 11.13 16.79
CA VAL A 51 -4.88 12.09 16.74
C VAL A 51 -5.18 13.31 15.86
N GLY A 52 -6.45 13.50 15.46
CA GLY A 52 -6.93 14.69 14.77
C GLY A 52 -6.68 14.72 13.25
N TYR A 53 -6.47 13.55 12.63
CA TYR A 53 -6.21 13.44 11.20
C TYR A 53 -7.43 12.89 10.43
N ALA A 54 -7.71 13.50 9.28
CA ALA A 54 -8.54 12.88 8.26
C ALA A 54 -7.77 11.76 7.54
N VAL A 55 -8.50 10.86 6.87
CA VAL A 55 -7.90 9.82 6.02
C VAL A 55 -8.60 9.82 4.67
N ILE A 56 -7.84 9.71 3.58
CA ILE A 56 -8.35 9.58 2.22
C ILE A 56 -7.68 8.40 1.53
N ALA A 57 -8.44 7.64 0.74
CA ALA A 57 -7.92 6.54 -0.05
C ALA A 57 -8.55 6.47 -1.44
N GLN A 58 -7.75 6.02 -2.39
CA GLN A 58 -8.15 5.69 -3.75
C GLN A 58 -7.73 4.26 -4.10
N ASP A 59 -8.32 3.74 -5.18
CA ASP A 59 -7.94 2.45 -5.72
C ASP A 59 -6.75 2.57 -6.68
N LEU A 60 -5.87 1.56 -6.65
CA LEU A 60 -4.88 1.38 -7.70
C LEU A 60 -5.58 1.01 -9.03
N ALA A 61 -4.86 1.12 -10.15
CA ALA A 61 -5.34 0.62 -11.44
C ALA A 61 -5.81 -0.84 -11.31
N LEU A 62 -6.98 -1.18 -11.89
CA LEU A 62 -7.55 -2.54 -11.87
C LEU A 62 -7.90 -3.07 -10.47
N HIS A 63 -8.00 -2.18 -9.48
CA HIS A 63 -8.54 -2.48 -8.16
C HIS A 63 -9.90 -1.78 -7.99
N GLY A 64 -10.73 -2.26 -7.08
CA GLY A 64 -12.07 -1.70 -6.89
C GLY A 64 -12.86 -2.41 -5.82
N VAL A 65 -13.96 -1.79 -5.43
CA VAL A 65 -15.06 -2.51 -4.78
C VAL A 65 -15.77 -3.28 -5.89
N THR A 66 -15.90 -4.60 -5.76
CA THR A 66 -16.53 -5.45 -6.79
C THR A 66 -17.83 -6.10 -6.31
N ASP A 67 -18.06 -6.12 -5.00
CA ASP A 67 -19.35 -6.49 -4.42
C ASP A 67 -20.35 -5.34 -4.63
N THR A 68 -21.28 -5.54 -5.57
CA THR A 68 -22.31 -4.55 -5.92
C THR A 68 -23.29 -4.23 -4.79
N THR A 69 -23.30 -5.03 -3.71
CA THR A 69 -24.12 -4.76 -2.51
C THR A 69 -23.38 -3.90 -1.48
N ASN A 70 -22.08 -3.66 -1.67
CA ASN A 70 -21.29 -2.82 -0.78
C ASN A 70 -21.72 -1.34 -0.93
N PRO A 71 -21.96 -0.62 0.18
CA PRO A 71 -22.39 0.79 0.10
C PRO A 71 -21.36 1.73 -0.53
N PHE A 72 -20.10 1.32 -0.64
CA PHE A 72 -19.02 2.08 -1.27
C PHE A 72 -18.77 1.69 -2.74
N TYR A 73 -19.54 0.75 -3.29
CA TYR A 73 -19.51 0.44 -4.71
C TYR A 73 -20.12 1.58 -5.53
N VAL A 74 -19.39 2.02 -6.56
CA VAL A 74 -19.83 3.05 -7.50
C VAL A 74 -20.29 2.41 -8.80
N GLY A 75 -21.55 2.00 -8.78
CA GLY A 75 -22.35 1.54 -9.91
C GLY A 75 -23.83 1.51 -9.53
N GLY A 76 -24.68 1.01 -10.43
CA GLY A 76 -26.12 0.92 -10.19
C GLY A 76 -26.76 2.26 -9.80
N ASP A 77 -27.45 2.29 -8.65
CA ASP A 77 -28.17 3.46 -8.14
C ASP A 77 -27.29 4.45 -7.34
N ASN A 78 -25.98 4.20 -7.20
CA ASN A 78 -25.08 5.11 -6.51
C ASN A 78 -25.05 6.48 -7.24
N PRO A 79 -25.26 7.62 -6.55
CA PRO A 79 -25.29 8.94 -7.18
C PRO A 79 -23.97 9.32 -7.88
N LEU A 80 -22.85 8.71 -7.49
CA LEU A 80 -21.55 8.90 -8.15
C LEU A 80 -21.41 8.10 -9.44
N ALA A 81 -22.27 7.12 -9.72
CA ALA A 81 -22.16 6.25 -10.90
C ALA A 81 -22.31 7.00 -12.24
N ALA A 82 -22.90 8.20 -12.22
CA ALA A 82 -22.97 9.08 -13.39
C ALA A 82 -21.68 9.88 -13.63
N LEU A 83 -20.81 9.97 -12.63
CA LEU A 83 -19.61 10.82 -12.63
C LEU A 83 -18.31 10.02 -12.60
N ALA A 84 -18.34 8.85 -11.97
CA ALA A 84 -17.19 8.01 -11.73
C ALA A 84 -17.56 6.54 -11.94
N ARG A 85 -16.55 5.70 -12.12
CA ARG A 85 -16.71 4.24 -12.11
C ARG A 85 -15.56 3.58 -11.36
N GLU A 86 -15.77 2.35 -10.92
CA GLU A 86 -14.72 1.54 -10.30
C GLU A 86 -13.50 1.40 -11.22
N ARG A 87 -12.30 1.33 -10.64
CA ARG A 87 -11.06 1.11 -11.41
C ARG A 87 -10.86 -0.34 -11.83
N THR A 88 -11.70 -1.26 -11.34
CA THR A 88 -11.86 -2.60 -11.93
C THR A 88 -12.56 -2.55 -13.28
N PHE A 89 -13.24 -1.45 -13.62
CA PHE A 89 -14.10 -1.32 -14.81
C PHE A 89 -15.19 -2.39 -14.92
N ASP A 90 -15.56 -3.01 -13.79
CA ASP A 90 -16.49 -4.14 -13.72
C ASP A 90 -16.16 -5.26 -14.73
N LEU A 91 -14.86 -5.50 -14.95
CA LEU A 91 -14.39 -6.55 -15.85
C LEU A 91 -14.87 -7.93 -15.38
N ASP A 92 -15.20 -8.80 -16.33
CA ASP A 92 -15.60 -10.20 -16.13
C ASP A 92 -15.00 -11.00 -17.30
N PHE A 93 -13.73 -11.36 -17.14
CA PHE A 93 -12.93 -12.05 -18.15
C PHE A 93 -12.41 -13.41 -17.67
N VAL A 94 -12.56 -13.73 -16.38
CA VAL A 94 -12.22 -15.04 -15.85
C VAL A 94 -13.34 -15.60 -14.99
N ASP A 95 -13.37 -16.92 -14.85
CA ASP A 95 -14.21 -17.56 -13.86
C ASP A 95 -13.58 -17.34 -12.47
N ASN A 96 -14.30 -16.70 -11.56
CA ASN A 96 -13.78 -16.24 -10.26
C ASN A 96 -13.39 -17.41 -9.34
N ALA A 97 -13.93 -18.61 -9.57
CA ALA A 97 -13.63 -19.80 -8.78
C ALA A 97 -12.39 -20.54 -9.28
N THR A 98 -12.17 -20.56 -10.59
CA THR A 98 -11.12 -21.37 -11.25
C THR A 98 -9.96 -20.55 -11.78
N GLY A 99 -10.16 -19.25 -12.01
CA GLY A 99 -9.23 -18.34 -12.66
C GLY A 99 -8.98 -18.65 -14.14
N THR A 100 -9.86 -19.44 -14.77
CA THR A 100 -9.77 -19.78 -16.19
C THR A 100 -10.38 -18.66 -17.04
N ALA A 101 -9.90 -18.49 -18.28
CA ALA A 101 -10.41 -17.44 -19.16
C ALA A 101 -11.86 -17.71 -19.59
N GLY A 102 -12.69 -16.67 -19.54
CA GLY A 102 -14.11 -16.70 -19.87
C GLY A 102 -14.94 -16.02 -18.78
N SER A 103 -16.04 -15.36 -19.16
CA SER A 103 -16.95 -14.71 -18.23
C SER A 103 -17.81 -15.74 -17.47
N ASP A 104 -17.96 -15.56 -16.16
CA ASP A 104 -18.87 -16.34 -15.31
C ASP A 104 -20.10 -15.54 -14.84
N GLY A 105 -20.19 -14.26 -15.23
CA GLY A 105 -21.25 -13.34 -14.87
C GLY A 105 -21.02 -12.62 -13.54
N ILE A 106 -19.85 -12.80 -12.92
CA ILE A 106 -19.44 -12.16 -11.68
C ILE A 106 -18.29 -11.22 -11.99
N ILE A 107 -18.30 -10.01 -11.41
CA ILE A 107 -17.20 -9.06 -11.58
C ILE A 107 -15.91 -9.69 -11.03
N ASP A 108 -14.85 -9.67 -11.83
CA ASP A 108 -13.53 -10.14 -11.47
C ASP A 108 -13.04 -9.40 -10.22
N GLY A 109 -12.49 -10.14 -9.27
CA GLY A 109 -12.00 -9.57 -8.01
C GLY A 109 -10.94 -8.48 -8.20
N SER A 110 -10.80 -7.61 -7.20
CA SER A 110 -9.76 -6.57 -7.18
C SER A 110 -8.37 -7.14 -7.52
N ALA A 111 -7.68 -6.46 -8.45
CA ALA A 111 -6.36 -6.80 -8.99
C ALA A 111 -6.21 -8.10 -9.77
N THR A 112 -7.31 -8.79 -10.11
CA THR A 112 -7.26 -10.01 -10.93
C THR A 112 -6.41 -9.83 -12.19
N HIS A 113 -6.45 -8.64 -12.79
CA HIS A 113 -5.73 -8.30 -14.01
C HIS A 113 -4.51 -7.38 -13.81
N PHE A 114 -4.12 -7.12 -12.56
CA PHE A 114 -3.04 -6.17 -12.26
C PHE A 114 -1.66 -6.70 -12.66
N ILE A 115 -1.38 -7.98 -12.36
CA ILE A 115 -0.16 -8.68 -12.77
C ILE A 115 -0.47 -9.51 -14.02
N ASN A 116 0.16 -9.15 -15.13
CA ASN A 116 0.03 -9.80 -16.42
C ASN A 116 1.38 -10.40 -16.87
N LEU A 117 1.52 -11.72 -16.68
CA LEU A 117 2.74 -12.46 -17.07
C LEU A 117 2.90 -12.61 -18.59
N ALA A 118 1.81 -12.44 -19.36
CA ALA A 118 1.85 -12.42 -20.82
C ALA A 118 2.23 -11.04 -21.38
N ASN A 119 2.01 -9.97 -20.61
CA ASN A 119 2.37 -8.60 -20.96
C ASN A 119 2.95 -7.86 -19.75
N LEU A 120 4.27 -8.03 -19.57
CA LEU A 120 5.02 -7.48 -18.45
C LEU A 120 5.03 -5.94 -18.43
N LEU A 121 4.90 -5.30 -19.60
CA LEU A 121 4.82 -3.83 -19.69
C LEU A 121 3.55 -3.31 -19.03
N VAL A 122 2.42 -4.02 -19.18
CA VAL A 122 1.17 -3.67 -18.50
C VAL A 122 1.34 -3.79 -16.99
N SER A 123 1.96 -4.86 -16.49
CA SER A 123 2.25 -5.01 -15.05
C SER A 123 3.06 -3.84 -14.50
N ARG A 124 4.13 -3.45 -15.21
CA ARG A 124 4.96 -2.29 -14.85
C ARG A 124 4.15 -1.00 -14.85
N ASP A 125 3.41 -0.75 -15.92
CA ASP A 125 2.72 0.53 -16.11
C ASP A 125 1.48 0.64 -15.21
N ASN A 126 0.89 -0.48 -14.75
CA ASN A 126 -0.12 -0.49 -13.70
C ASN A 126 0.43 0.05 -12.36
N VAL A 127 1.65 -0.35 -11.97
CA VAL A 127 2.31 0.18 -10.77
C VAL A 127 2.60 1.68 -10.94
N ARG A 128 3.16 2.07 -12.08
CA ARG A 128 3.49 3.48 -12.37
C ARG A 128 2.25 4.37 -12.48
N GLN A 129 1.15 3.83 -13.01
CA GLN A 129 -0.13 4.53 -13.04
C GLN A 129 -0.64 4.78 -11.62
N GLY A 130 -0.55 3.79 -10.72
CA GLY A 130 -0.89 3.98 -9.31
C GLY A 130 -0.09 5.09 -8.64
N VAL A 131 1.22 5.20 -8.95
CA VAL A 131 2.07 6.31 -8.46
C VAL A 131 1.62 7.66 -9.04
N ALA A 132 1.30 7.73 -10.34
CA ALA A 132 0.80 8.95 -10.96
C ALA A 132 -0.58 9.38 -10.42
N ASP A 133 -1.44 8.42 -10.11
CA ASP A 133 -2.73 8.65 -9.47
C ASP A 133 -2.52 9.22 -8.06
N LEU A 134 -1.50 8.78 -7.31
CA LEU A 134 -1.17 9.31 -5.99
C LEU A 134 -0.72 10.78 -6.05
N PHE A 135 0.12 11.16 -7.02
CA PHE A 135 0.47 12.58 -7.22
C PHE A 135 -0.77 13.43 -7.49
N THR A 136 -1.68 12.93 -8.32
CA THR A 136 -2.93 13.63 -8.63
C THR A 136 -3.78 13.82 -7.38
N LEU A 137 -3.91 12.77 -6.57
CA LEU A 137 -4.65 12.86 -5.31
C LEU A 137 -4.04 13.91 -4.38
N THR A 138 -2.72 13.86 -4.17
CA THR A 138 -1.99 14.78 -3.30
C THR A 138 -2.10 16.23 -3.74
N ASP A 139 -1.97 16.52 -5.04
CA ASP A 139 -2.12 17.88 -5.59
C ASP A 139 -3.54 18.43 -5.42
N THR A 140 -4.56 17.57 -5.37
CA THR A 140 -5.96 18.00 -5.18
C THR A 140 -6.34 18.28 -3.73
N ILE A 141 -5.64 17.68 -2.76
CA ILE A 141 -5.96 17.79 -1.32
C ILE A 141 -6.10 19.25 -0.84
N PRO A 142 -5.17 20.17 -1.14
CA PRO A 142 -5.22 21.55 -0.65
C PRO A 142 -6.40 22.38 -1.19
N PHE A 143 -7.15 21.84 -2.16
CA PHE A 143 -8.26 22.53 -2.82
C PHE A 143 -9.62 21.85 -2.56
N MET A 144 -9.63 20.72 -1.85
CA MET A 144 -10.88 20.02 -1.55
C MET A 144 -11.74 20.83 -0.56
N ASP A 145 -13.02 20.96 -0.90
CA ASP A 145 -14.07 21.55 -0.07
C ASP A 145 -15.19 20.50 0.05
N TYR A 146 -15.17 19.72 1.13
CA TYR A 146 -16.17 18.68 1.39
C TYR A 146 -17.42 19.26 2.05
N THR A 147 -17.32 20.45 2.65
CA THR A 147 -18.46 21.12 3.30
C THR A 147 -19.34 21.91 2.32
N GLY A 148 -18.79 22.26 1.15
CA GLY A 148 -19.46 23.00 0.09
C GLY A 148 -19.61 24.49 0.38
N ASP A 149 -18.77 25.06 1.26
CA ASP A 149 -18.84 26.47 1.66
C ASP A 149 -17.96 27.40 0.80
N GLY A 150 -17.21 26.84 -0.16
CA GLY A 150 -16.32 27.53 -1.07
C GLY A 150 -14.89 27.73 -0.52
N LEU A 151 -14.55 27.14 0.63
CA LEU A 151 -13.23 27.23 1.25
C LEU A 151 -12.57 25.84 1.34
N PRO A 152 -11.25 25.73 1.14
CA PRO A 152 -10.55 24.46 1.35
C PRO A 152 -10.65 23.96 2.80
N ASP A 153 -10.83 22.64 2.94
CA ASP A 153 -11.04 21.97 4.22
C ASP A 153 -9.80 21.29 4.81
N PHE A 154 -8.71 21.19 4.05
CA PHE A 154 -7.51 20.42 4.41
C PHE A 154 -6.24 21.27 4.41
N ASP A 155 -5.36 20.97 5.36
CA ASP A 155 -4.05 21.59 5.46
C ASP A 155 -3.08 20.90 4.50
N GLY A 156 -2.88 21.51 3.33
CA GLY A 156 -1.96 21.02 2.30
C GLY A 156 -0.50 20.91 2.73
N SER A 157 -0.11 21.53 3.85
CA SER A 157 1.25 21.41 4.42
C SER A 157 1.39 20.25 5.41
N ARG A 158 0.28 19.55 5.71
CA ARG A 158 0.21 18.46 6.71
C ARG A 158 -0.43 17.22 6.11
N ILE A 159 0.25 16.69 5.09
CA ILE A 159 -0.10 15.44 4.43
C ILE A 159 0.91 14.37 4.86
N ALA A 160 0.41 13.21 5.32
CA ALA A 160 1.22 12.03 5.60
C ALA A 160 0.76 10.85 4.73
N PHE A 161 1.63 9.85 4.58
CA PHE A 161 1.33 8.66 3.79
C PHE A 161 1.38 7.40 4.65
N VAL A 162 0.36 6.55 4.55
CA VAL A 162 0.30 5.25 5.22
C VAL A 162 -0.06 4.20 4.17
N SER A 163 0.59 3.05 4.20
CA SER A 163 0.31 2.02 3.22
C SER A 163 0.47 0.61 3.72
N GLN A 164 -0.16 -0.30 2.96
CA GLN A 164 -0.09 -1.72 3.19
C GLN A 164 0.32 -2.49 1.94
N SER A 165 1.33 -3.37 2.05
CA SER A 165 1.68 -4.35 1.02
C SER A 165 2.01 -3.71 -0.34
N LEU A 166 1.23 -3.97 -1.40
CA LEU A 166 1.36 -3.28 -2.69
C LEU A 166 1.28 -1.75 -2.57
N GLY A 167 0.53 -1.24 -1.60
CA GLY A 167 0.53 0.17 -1.27
C GLY A 167 1.90 0.66 -0.80
N SER A 168 2.69 -0.17 -0.11
CA SER A 168 4.06 0.15 0.32
C SER A 168 5.07 0.03 -0.82
N ILE A 169 4.81 -0.88 -1.78
CA ILE A 169 5.56 -0.98 -3.04
C ILE A 169 5.38 0.30 -3.86
N THR A 170 4.14 0.70 -4.16
CA THR A 170 3.85 1.95 -4.88
C THR A 170 4.23 3.17 -4.05
N GLY A 171 4.00 3.13 -2.74
CA GLY A 171 4.33 4.17 -1.76
C GLY A 171 5.81 4.51 -1.69
N THR A 172 6.69 3.51 -1.79
CA THR A 172 8.14 3.74 -1.86
C THR A 172 8.49 4.62 -3.05
N MET A 173 7.94 4.31 -4.24
CA MET A 173 8.18 5.10 -5.45
C MET A 173 7.54 6.49 -5.37
N TYR A 174 6.33 6.58 -4.82
CA TYR A 174 5.60 7.82 -4.63
C TYR A 174 6.37 8.78 -3.72
N LEU A 175 6.77 8.35 -2.52
CA LEU A 175 7.52 9.16 -1.56
C LEU A 175 8.91 9.56 -2.06
N ALA A 176 9.52 8.76 -2.95
CA ALA A 176 10.80 9.15 -3.56
C ALA A 176 10.69 10.39 -4.48
N LEU A 177 9.48 10.68 -4.99
CA LEU A 177 9.25 11.63 -6.07
C LEU A 177 8.25 12.75 -5.70
N GLU A 178 7.46 12.58 -4.64
CA GLU A 178 6.56 13.61 -4.10
C GLU A 178 7.29 14.44 -3.03
N GLU A 179 7.35 15.75 -3.24
CA GLU A 179 8.08 16.67 -2.36
C GLU A 179 7.21 17.20 -1.20
N ASN A 180 5.89 17.17 -1.33
CA ASN A 180 4.97 17.73 -0.33
C ASN A 180 4.56 16.72 0.75
N VAL A 181 4.97 15.46 0.65
CA VAL A 181 4.63 14.40 1.60
C VAL A 181 5.89 13.73 2.11
N THR A 182 6.38 14.19 3.26
CA THR A 182 7.69 13.79 3.80
C THR A 182 7.63 12.78 4.95
N THR A 183 6.44 12.35 5.37
CA THR A 183 6.27 11.35 6.44
C THR A 183 5.54 10.12 5.91
N GLY A 184 6.19 8.96 5.96
CA GLY A 184 5.67 7.70 5.42
C GLY A 184 5.68 6.56 6.44
N VAL A 185 4.57 5.82 6.50
CA VAL A 185 4.46 4.53 7.20
C VAL A 185 4.24 3.44 6.16
N LEU A 186 5.27 2.63 5.90
CA LEU A 186 5.28 1.58 4.89
C LEU A 186 5.18 0.22 5.57
N SER A 187 3.98 -0.38 5.57
CA SER A 187 3.77 -1.69 6.19
C SER A 187 3.96 -2.82 5.18
N VAL A 188 4.85 -3.77 5.51
CA VAL A 188 5.12 -5.05 4.83
C VAL A 188 5.21 -4.97 3.29
N GLY A 189 5.90 -3.93 2.79
CA GLY A 189 6.31 -3.82 1.38
C GLY A 189 7.58 -4.62 1.07
N GLY A 190 7.95 -4.73 -0.21
CA GLY A 190 9.16 -5.42 -0.64
C GLY A 190 9.68 -4.95 -2.00
N GLY A 191 10.95 -5.23 -2.31
CA GLY A 191 11.58 -4.94 -3.59
C GLY A 191 11.84 -6.18 -4.45
N GLY A 192 12.31 -5.99 -5.67
CA GLY A 192 12.69 -7.09 -6.58
C GLY A 192 11.49 -7.98 -6.92
N ILE A 193 10.43 -7.34 -7.43
CA ILE A 193 9.07 -7.87 -7.57
C ILE A 193 9.05 -9.23 -8.27
N ALA A 194 9.83 -9.45 -9.33
CA ALA A 194 9.75 -10.68 -10.12
C ALA A 194 10.06 -11.92 -9.25
N LYS A 195 11.20 -11.90 -8.56
CA LYS A 195 11.62 -13.01 -7.69
C LYS A 195 10.92 -12.97 -6.33
N LEU A 196 10.48 -11.81 -5.87
CA LEU A 196 9.63 -11.69 -4.69
C LEU A 196 8.30 -12.44 -4.88
N LEU A 197 7.62 -12.24 -6.01
CA LEU A 197 6.36 -12.93 -6.30
C LEU A 197 6.57 -14.43 -6.55
N ASP A 198 7.62 -14.83 -7.28
CA ASP A 198 7.99 -16.23 -7.50
C ASP A 198 8.33 -16.97 -6.19
N GLY A 199 9.05 -16.30 -5.29
CA GLY A 199 9.47 -16.81 -3.99
C GLY A 199 8.37 -16.82 -2.92
N SER A 200 7.32 -16.01 -3.10
CA SER A 200 6.21 -15.89 -2.15
C SER A 200 5.48 -17.23 -1.94
N PRO A 201 5.27 -17.66 -0.69
CA PRO A 201 4.39 -18.81 -0.39
C PRO A 201 2.96 -18.62 -0.91
N ALA A 202 2.41 -17.40 -0.83
CA ALA A 202 1.05 -17.08 -1.27
C ALA A 202 0.90 -17.02 -2.80
N PHE A 203 1.87 -16.43 -3.52
CA PHE A 203 1.75 -16.19 -4.97
C PHE A 203 2.55 -17.16 -5.83
N GLY A 204 3.72 -17.60 -5.35
CA GLY A 204 4.67 -18.42 -6.08
C GLY A 204 4.10 -19.70 -6.68
N PRO A 205 3.26 -20.49 -5.97
CA PRO A 205 2.65 -21.69 -6.55
C PRO A 205 1.85 -21.43 -7.82
N ARG A 206 1.01 -20.38 -7.84
CA ARG A 206 0.18 -20.02 -9.02
C ARG A 206 1.05 -19.53 -10.18
N ILE A 207 2.04 -18.69 -9.89
CA ILE A 207 2.98 -18.17 -10.89
C ILE A 207 3.77 -19.31 -11.54
N ARG A 208 4.38 -20.18 -10.72
CA ARG A 208 5.13 -21.35 -11.21
C ARG A 208 4.27 -22.27 -12.05
N ALA A 209 3.04 -22.56 -11.62
CA ALA A 209 2.12 -23.41 -12.37
C ALA A 209 1.74 -22.80 -13.73
N GLY A 210 1.43 -21.49 -13.76
CA GLY A 210 1.11 -20.78 -15.00
C GLY A 210 2.27 -20.73 -15.98
N LEU A 211 3.48 -20.42 -15.49
CA LEU A 211 4.70 -20.41 -16.31
C LEU A 211 5.06 -21.82 -16.81
N GLN A 212 4.91 -22.84 -15.96
CA GLN A 212 5.12 -24.23 -16.36
C GLN A 212 4.16 -24.67 -17.47
N ALA A 213 2.88 -24.27 -17.39
CA ALA A 213 1.91 -24.51 -18.45
C ALA A 213 2.28 -23.81 -19.77
N ALA A 214 2.99 -22.67 -19.70
CA ALA A 214 3.57 -21.97 -20.84
C ALA A 214 4.93 -22.53 -21.32
N GLY A 215 5.40 -23.65 -20.75
CA GLY A 215 6.65 -24.31 -21.13
C GLY A 215 7.89 -23.83 -20.36
N LEU A 216 7.72 -23.02 -19.31
CA LEU A 216 8.79 -22.51 -18.46
C LEU A 216 8.80 -23.30 -17.14
N THR A 217 9.61 -24.36 -17.08
CA THR A 217 9.70 -25.22 -15.89
C THR A 217 10.56 -24.57 -14.79
N PRO A 218 10.05 -24.41 -13.55
CA PRO A 218 10.82 -23.85 -12.43
C PRO A 218 12.16 -24.55 -12.19
N GLY A 219 13.19 -23.77 -11.84
CA GLY A 219 14.55 -24.27 -11.60
C GLY A 219 15.37 -24.60 -12.86
N THR A 220 14.82 -24.39 -14.06
CA THR A 220 15.58 -24.49 -15.32
C THR A 220 16.24 -23.17 -15.70
N ALA A 221 17.31 -23.22 -16.51
CA ALA A 221 17.98 -22.02 -17.00
C ALA A 221 17.04 -21.07 -17.79
N LEU A 222 16.09 -21.63 -18.53
CA LEU A 222 15.11 -20.84 -19.28
C LEU A 222 14.13 -20.11 -18.34
N TYR A 223 13.71 -20.76 -17.25
CA TYR A 223 12.87 -20.13 -16.23
C TYR A 223 13.60 -18.99 -15.52
N GLU A 224 14.85 -19.20 -15.14
CA GLU A 224 15.66 -18.16 -14.52
C GLU A 224 15.94 -17.00 -15.48
N GLN A 225 16.20 -17.29 -16.75
CA GLN A 225 16.30 -16.25 -17.79
C GLN A 225 15.01 -15.46 -17.93
N PHE A 226 13.84 -16.12 -17.92
CA PHE A 226 12.55 -15.43 -17.94
C PHE A 226 12.39 -14.51 -16.72
N MET A 227 12.78 -14.94 -15.52
CA MET A 227 12.70 -14.10 -14.32
C MET A 227 13.64 -12.90 -14.39
N THR A 228 14.86 -13.07 -14.89
CA THR A 228 15.80 -11.94 -15.09
C THR A 228 15.26 -10.93 -16.12
N ILE A 229 14.73 -11.41 -17.24
CA ILE A 229 14.10 -10.53 -18.25
C ILE A 229 12.88 -9.84 -17.64
N THR A 230 12.08 -10.58 -16.87
CA THR A 230 10.90 -10.02 -16.22
C THR A 230 11.27 -8.88 -15.30
N GLN A 231 12.25 -9.08 -14.43
CA GLN A 231 12.76 -8.02 -13.56
C GLN A 231 13.26 -6.82 -14.38
N THR A 232 14.03 -7.07 -15.45
CA THR A 232 14.55 -6.02 -16.33
C THR A 232 13.42 -5.18 -16.97
N VAL A 233 12.34 -5.83 -17.39
CA VAL A 233 11.21 -5.14 -18.04
C VAL A 233 10.43 -4.29 -17.03
N ILE A 234 10.23 -4.79 -15.82
CA ILE A 234 9.44 -4.11 -14.78
C ILE A 234 10.26 -3.16 -13.91
N ASP A 235 11.59 -3.10 -14.08
CA ASP A 235 12.53 -2.43 -13.18
C ASP A 235 12.18 -0.97 -12.86
N ALA A 236 11.69 -0.21 -13.86
CA ALA A 236 11.26 1.18 -13.66
C ALA A 236 9.99 1.33 -12.77
N GLY A 237 9.29 0.23 -12.53
CA GLY A 237 8.16 0.11 -11.59
C GLY A 237 8.50 -0.71 -10.33
N ASP A 238 9.78 -1.00 -10.07
CA ASP A 238 10.21 -1.73 -8.88
C ASP A 238 10.70 -0.76 -7.79
N PRO A 239 10.18 -0.85 -6.55
CA PRO A 239 10.53 0.08 -5.48
C PRO A 239 11.99 -0.04 -5.01
N ILE A 240 12.68 -1.14 -5.30
CA ILE A 240 14.09 -1.30 -4.92
C ILE A 240 14.98 -0.21 -5.52
N ASN A 241 14.61 0.31 -6.70
CA ASN A 241 15.34 1.35 -7.41
C ASN A 241 15.11 2.76 -6.83
N TYR A 242 14.07 2.92 -6.02
CA TYR A 242 13.67 4.20 -5.42
C TYR A 242 13.97 4.26 -3.93
N ALA A 243 14.13 3.11 -3.27
CA ALA A 243 14.39 3.00 -1.83
C ALA A 243 15.45 3.97 -1.28
N PRO A 244 16.66 4.12 -1.88
CA PRO A 244 17.64 5.09 -1.38
C PRO A 244 17.13 6.53 -1.43
N LEU A 245 16.38 6.90 -2.48
CA LEU A 245 15.83 8.25 -2.63
C LEU A 245 14.66 8.48 -1.68
N THR A 246 13.82 7.46 -1.46
CA THR A 246 12.74 7.49 -0.46
C THR A 246 13.28 7.82 0.93
N ALA A 247 14.31 7.11 1.40
CA ALA A 247 14.87 7.34 2.73
C ALA A 247 15.69 8.65 2.81
N ALA A 248 16.28 9.12 1.71
CA ALA A 248 17.06 10.35 1.72
C ALA A 248 16.22 11.63 1.85
N ASN A 249 14.95 11.59 1.42
CA ASN A 249 14.09 12.77 1.30
C ASN A 249 12.96 12.81 2.34
N ASN A 250 12.75 11.73 3.10
CA ASN A 250 11.56 11.55 3.93
C ASN A 250 11.93 10.97 5.29
N ASN A 251 10.96 11.00 6.21
CA ASN A 251 10.96 10.28 7.47
C ASN A 251 10.13 9.00 7.30
N ILE A 252 10.78 7.83 7.35
CA ILE A 252 10.19 6.53 7.05
C ILE A 252 10.12 5.64 8.28
N LEU A 253 8.90 5.22 8.63
CA LEU A 253 8.66 4.06 9.46
C LEU A 253 8.31 2.87 8.56
N PHE A 254 9.11 1.83 8.60
CA PHE A 254 8.82 0.58 7.91
C PHE A 254 8.38 -0.49 8.92
N HIS A 255 7.28 -1.19 8.64
CA HIS A 255 6.92 -2.38 9.41
C HIS A 255 7.28 -3.63 8.63
N GLU A 256 7.96 -4.55 9.30
CA GLU A 256 8.18 -5.91 8.81
C GLU A 256 7.54 -6.91 9.78
N VAL A 257 6.85 -7.91 9.26
CA VAL A 257 6.44 -9.08 10.06
C VAL A 257 7.37 -10.23 9.72
N LEU A 258 8.01 -10.81 10.75
CA LEU A 258 8.91 -11.94 10.57
C LEU A 258 8.12 -13.19 10.18
N GLY A 259 8.54 -13.83 9.09
CA GLY A 259 7.85 -15.01 8.56
C GLY A 259 6.60 -14.68 7.74
N ASP A 260 6.48 -13.46 7.22
CA ASP A 260 5.42 -13.07 6.30
C ASP A 260 5.33 -14.03 5.08
N GLN A 261 4.13 -14.56 4.86
CA GLN A 261 3.84 -15.57 3.82
C GLN A 261 3.43 -14.96 2.47
N VAL A 262 3.20 -13.64 2.42
CA VAL A 262 2.80 -12.92 1.21
C VAL A 262 4.01 -12.18 0.64
N ILE A 263 4.59 -11.28 1.43
CA ILE A 263 5.82 -10.55 1.09
C ILE A 263 6.93 -11.09 1.97
N THR A 264 7.60 -12.13 1.47
CA THR A 264 8.66 -12.82 2.21
C THR A 264 9.82 -11.87 2.54
N ASN A 265 10.38 -12.00 3.75
CA ASN A 265 11.47 -11.14 4.23
C ASN A 265 12.72 -11.23 3.33
N THR A 266 13.11 -12.44 2.89
CA THR A 266 14.21 -12.66 1.93
C THR A 266 13.92 -13.83 0.98
N VAL A 267 14.31 -13.70 -0.29
CA VAL A 267 14.19 -14.79 -1.27
C VAL A 267 15.55 -15.44 -1.55
N PRO A 268 15.74 -16.75 -1.27
CA PRO A 268 16.98 -17.44 -1.57
C PRO A 268 17.41 -17.32 -3.03
N GLY A 269 18.65 -16.89 -3.27
CA GLY A 269 19.19 -16.70 -4.61
C GLY A 269 18.77 -15.40 -5.31
N ALA A 270 17.94 -14.57 -4.69
CA ALA A 270 17.50 -13.27 -5.20
C ALA A 270 17.76 -12.17 -4.16
N PRO A 271 18.99 -11.63 -4.07
CA PRO A 271 19.42 -10.76 -2.96
C PRO A 271 18.74 -9.39 -2.92
N LEU A 272 18.05 -9.00 -4.00
CA LEU A 272 17.27 -7.76 -4.08
C LEU A 272 15.77 -7.96 -3.84
N SER A 273 15.34 -9.21 -3.59
CA SER A 273 13.93 -9.57 -3.48
C SER A 273 13.50 -9.88 -2.05
N GLY A 274 12.48 -9.15 -1.59
CA GLY A 274 11.93 -9.28 -0.23
C GLY A 274 11.81 -7.94 0.50
N THR A 275 11.37 -8.02 1.76
CA THR A 275 11.28 -6.89 2.69
C THR A 275 12.66 -6.46 3.21
N GLU A 276 13.54 -7.40 3.57
CA GLU A 276 14.88 -7.08 4.07
C GLU A 276 15.76 -6.37 3.03
N PRO A 277 15.78 -6.76 1.73
CA PRO A 277 16.54 -6.02 0.73
C PRO A 277 16.09 -4.57 0.54
N ILE A 278 14.78 -4.29 0.61
CA ILE A 278 14.30 -2.90 0.47
C ILE A 278 14.61 -2.07 1.73
N ILE A 279 14.48 -2.66 2.93
CA ILE A 279 14.93 -2.05 4.20
C ILE A 279 16.43 -1.72 4.13
N ALA A 280 17.25 -2.65 3.63
CA ALA A 280 18.69 -2.48 3.49
C ALA A 280 19.05 -1.41 2.44
N ALA A 281 18.32 -1.34 1.33
CA ALA A 281 18.51 -0.31 0.30
C ALA A 281 18.13 1.10 0.80
N MET A 282 17.13 1.20 1.68
CA MET A 282 16.77 2.43 2.38
C MET A 282 17.79 2.77 3.50
N GLY A 283 18.51 1.79 4.03
CA GLY A 283 19.45 1.98 5.14
C GLY A 283 18.77 2.16 6.50
N LEU A 284 17.57 1.57 6.70
CA LEU A 284 16.78 1.81 7.90
C LEU A 284 17.36 1.08 9.13
N PRO A 285 17.65 1.80 10.24
CA PRO A 285 18.04 1.18 11.49
C PRO A 285 16.85 0.48 12.16
N ALA A 286 17.13 -0.54 12.97
CA ALA A 286 16.09 -1.25 13.74
C ALA A 286 15.61 -0.43 14.94
N ILE A 287 14.30 -0.31 15.10
CA ILE A 287 13.62 0.29 16.25
C ILE A 287 12.99 -0.84 17.07
N SER A 288 13.43 -0.99 18.32
CA SER A 288 12.88 -1.99 19.27
C SER A 288 12.35 -1.37 20.57
N SER A 289 12.43 -0.05 20.70
CA SER A 289 11.94 0.74 21.82
C SER A 289 11.60 2.15 21.34
N THR A 290 10.83 2.89 22.14
CA THR A 290 10.44 4.27 21.81
C THR A 290 11.66 5.10 21.44
N THR A 291 11.64 5.63 20.23
CA THR A 291 12.75 6.36 19.62
C THR A 291 12.23 7.69 19.10
N ALA A 292 13.00 8.76 19.35
CA ALA A 292 12.68 10.09 18.86
C ALA A 292 13.94 10.76 18.29
N ASN A 293 13.77 11.45 17.17
CA ASN A 293 14.79 12.31 16.58
C ASN A 293 14.12 13.62 16.12
N PRO A 294 14.45 14.77 16.73
CA PRO A 294 13.92 16.07 16.31
C PRO A 294 14.24 16.45 14.85
N GLU A 295 15.29 15.86 14.27
CA GLU A 295 15.69 16.11 12.88
C GLU A 295 14.92 15.25 11.86
N GLY A 296 14.10 14.30 12.33
CA GLY A 296 13.43 13.31 11.48
C GLY A 296 13.91 11.89 11.78
N LEU A 297 13.00 10.92 11.72
CA LEU A 297 13.27 9.53 12.06
C LEU A 297 13.03 8.61 10.88
N ASP A 298 14.06 7.82 10.57
CA ASP A 298 13.98 6.67 9.67
C ASP A 298 14.26 5.40 10.46
N GLY A 299 13.44 4.37 10.26
CA GLY A 299 13.67 3.10 10.91
C GLY A 299 12.68 2.02 10.53
N VAL A 300 13.02 0.80 10.94
CA VAL A 300 12.18 -0.38 10.76
C VAL A 300 11.84 -0.99 12.11
N VAL A 301 10.56 -1.31 12.30
CA VAL A 301 10.11 -2.17 13.40
C VAL A 301 9.83 -3.56 12.84
N ARG A 302 10.49 -4.56 13.42
CA ARG A 302 10.28 -5.98 13.07
C ARG A 302 9.38 -6.63 14.10
N PHE A 303 8.27 -7.17 13.65
CA PHE A 303 7.27 -7.83 14.48
C PHE A 303 7.49 -9.33 14.52
N THR A 304 7.51 -9.90 15.73
CA THR A 304 7.65 -11.34 16.00
C THR A 304 6.31 -12.08 16.05
N ALA A 305 5.20 -11.33 15.97
CA ALA A 305 3.83 -11.82 15.98
C ALA A 305 2.97 -11.07 14.96
N GLY A 306 1.81 -11.65 14.64
CA GLY A 306 0.93 -11.15 13.58
C GLY A 306 1.22 -11.81 12.24
N ASP A 307 0.71 -11.19 11.19
CA ASP A 307 0.78 -11.62 9.80
C ASP A 307 0.82 -10.41 8.85
N HIS A 308 0.82 -10.69 7.55
CA HIS A 308 0.86 -9.68 6.50
C HIS A 308 -0.21 -8.59 6.64
N GLY A 309 -1.40 -8.91 7.18
CA GLY A 309 -2.53 -8.00 7.28
C GLY A 309 -2.59 -7.19 8.57
N SER A 310 -1.65 -7.41 9.50
CA SER A 310 -1.83 -7.02 10.90
C SER A 310 -1.89 -5.51 11.19
N LEU A 311 -1.52 -4.62 10.26
CA LEU A 311 -1.81 -3.18 10.40
C LEU A 311 -3.34 -2.92 10.42
N LEU A 312 -4.10 -3.73 9.69
CA LEU A 312 -5.52 -3.50 9.39
C LEU A 312 -6.45 -4.51 10.07
N ASP A 313 -5.97 -5.72 10.36
CA ASP A 313 -6.78 -6.82 10.92
C ASP A 313 -6.15 -7.41 12.19
N PRO A 314 -6.84 -7.35 13.35
CA PRO A 314 -6.34 -7.88 14.62
C PRO A 314 -6.46 -9.40 14.78
N THR A 315 -7.01 -10.12 13.81
CA THR A 315 -7.33 -11.54 13.92
C THR A 315 -6.08 -12.39 14.20
N ALA A 316 -4.96 -12.12 13.53
CA ALA A 316 -3.72 -12.88 13.72
C ALA A 316 -3.03 -12.56 15.05
N SER A 317 -3.01 -11.28 15.44
CA SER A 317 -2.50 -10.84 16.74
C SER A 317 -3.01 -9.45 17.08
N PHE A 318 -3.97 -9.37 18.01
CA PHE A 318 -4.49 -8.10 18.49
C PHE A 318 -3.39 -7.18 19.03
N ALA A 319 -2.42 -7.74 19.77
CA ALA A 319 -1.29 -6.98 20.31
C ALA A 319 -0.41 -6.37 19.21
N ALA A 320 -0.12 -7.12 18.14
CA ALA A 320 0.65 -6.60 17.00
C ALA A 320 -0.09 -5.48 16.28
N THR A 321 -1.41 -5.62 16.06
CA THR A 321 -2.22 -4.59 15.43
C THR A 321 -2.27 -3.30 16.23
N VAL A 322 -2.50 -3.38 17.55
CA VAL A 322 -2.49 -2.20 18.42
C VAL A 322 -1.13 -1.53 18.40
N GLU A 323 -0.06 -2.30 18.45
CA GLU A 323 1.31 -1.77 18.43
C GLU A 323 1.65 -1.10 17.08
N MET A 324 1.35 -1.74 15.95
CA MET A 324 1.53 -1.16 14.60
C MET A 324 0.74 0.14 14.43
N GLN A 325 -0.52 0.17 14.87
CA GLN A 325 -1.35 1.38 14.77
C GLN A 325 -0.89 2.49 15.72
N SER A 326 -0.36 2.14 16.89
CA SER A 326 0.23 3.11 17.83
C SER A 326 1.51 3.75 17.27
N GLN A 327 2.39 2.93 16.67
CA GLN A 327 3.59 3.41 15.99
C GLN A 327 3.24 4.32 14.81
N MET A 328 2.30 3.89 13.96
CA MET A 328 1.75 4.69 12.85
C MET A 328 1.22 6.05 13.35
N ALA A 329 0.38 6.05 14.39
CA ALA A 329 -0.19 7.28 14.94
C ALA A 329 0.88 8.23 15.47
N SER A 330 1.88 7.70 16.20
CA SER A 330 2.99 8.51 16.70
C SER A 330 3.84 9.10 15.57
N MET A 331 4.10 8.33 14.52
CA MET A 331 4.88 8.77 13.37
C MET A 331 4.16 9.91 12.65
N VAL A 332 2.87 9.74 12.38
CA VAL A 332 2.03 10.73 11.68
C VAL A 332 1.87 12.01 12.50
N VAL A 333 1.45 11.91 13.77
CA VAL A 333 1.13 13.09 14.58
C VAL A 333 2.36 13.95 14.91
N THR A 334 3.54 13.32 14.97
CA THR A 334 4.82 14.00 15.25
C THR A 334 5.55 14.43 13.98
N ALA A 335 4.91 14.35 12.82
CA ALA A 335 5.49 14.65 11.51
C ALA A 335 6.84 13.94 11.28
N GLY A 336 6.89 12.66 11.67
CA GLY A 336 8.01 11.78 11.43
C GLY A 336 9.16 11.86 12.44
N THR A 337 8.96 12.45 13.62
CA THR A 337 10.05 12.63 14.60
C THR A 337 10.06 11.60 15.72
N THR A 338 8.98 10.81 15.89
CA THR A 338 8.87 9.83 17.00
C THR A 338 8.15 8.56 16.55
N VAL A 339 8.70 7.42 16.96
CA VAL A 339 8.02 6.11 16.93
C VAL A 339 7.90 5.63 18.37
N VAL A 340 6.67 5.51 18.86
CA VAL A 340 6.37 5.00 20.20
C VAL A 340 6.26 3.48 20.14
N VAL A 341 7.03 2.80 21.00
CA VAL A 341 6.91 1.34 21.20
C VAL A 341 6.29 1.07 22.56
N THR A 342 5.09 0.48 22.58
CA THR A 342 4.33 0.26 23.83
C THR A 342 4.35 -1.20 24.29
N ASP A 343 4.35 -2.14 23.35
CA ASP A 343 4.40 -3.57 23.61
C ASP A 343 5.65 -4.19 22.98
N THR A 344 6.73 -4.28 23.75
CA THR A 344 7.98 -4.90 23.29
C THR A 344 7.88 -6.42 23.14
N SER A 345 6.78 -7.07 23.55
CA SER A 345 6.64 -8.53 23.45
C SER A 345 6.36 -9.00 22.03
N VAL A 346 5.82 -8.13 21.18
CA VAL A 346 5.53 -8.39 19.76
C VAL A 346 6.58 -7.80 18.81
N VAL A 347 7.61 -7.14 19.35
CA VAL A 347 8.70 -6.51 18.58
C VAL A 347 10.00 -7.28 18.79
N GLN A 348 10.78 -7.45 17.74
CA GLN A 348 12.11 -8.04 17.81
C GLN A 348 13.06 -7.10 18.57
N GLY A 349 13.74 -7.63 19.59
CA GLY A 349 14.80 -6.91 20.29
C GLY A 349 16.05 -6.69 19.42
N GLN A 350 16.88 -5.72 19.81
CA GLN A 350 18.22 -5.48 19.24
C GLN A 350 19.27 -6.49 19.71
#